data_AF-G4FCF8-F1
#
_entry.id   AF-G4FCF8-F1
#
_cell.length_a   1.000
_cell.length_b   1.000
_cell.length_c   1.000
_cell.angle_alpha   90.00
_cell.angle_beta   90.00
_cell.angle_gamma   90.00
#
_symmetry.space_group_name_H-M   'P 1'
#
loop_
_entity.id
_entity.type
_entity.pdbx_description
1 polymer ?
#
loop_
_entity_poly.entity_id
_entity_poly.type
_entity_poly.pdbx_seq_one_letter_code
_entity_poly.pdbx_strand_id
1 'polypeptide(L)'
;MAQFTCEICGAEFEQKSLYERHMVTSHPKQAVSAADIEKALKGIEFPKTRSELVDALSDDEQEVYDIVRQLSDQEYRDAAEVARAFGELRTHEDVPHNQPSKTGGQRAMQAPSAARFASLFDGISFPATREQLINHAYRNASEQEIQLLKQFSDHHYHSMADITHELKQVN
;
A
#
# COMPACT_ATOMS: atom_id res chain seq x y z
N MET A 1 -20.62 34.75 -13.25
CA MET A 1 -20.93 34.06 -14.53
C MET A 1 -20.10 32.80 -14.50
N ALA A 2 -20.71 31.62 -14.40
CA ALA A 2 -19.97 30.37 -14.43
C ALA A 2 -19.28 30.24 -15.79
N GLN A 3 -17.97 30.05 -15.78
CA GLN A 3 -17.17 29.91 -17.01
C GLN A 3 -16.86 28.44 -17.33
N PHE A 4 -17.01 27.54 -16.35
CA PHE A 4 -16.68 26.13 -16.51
C PHE A 4 -17.82 25.29 -15.95
N THR A 5 -18.34 24.35 -16.75
CA THR A 5 -19.39 23.42 -16.32
C THR A 5 -18.89 22.00 -16.50
N CYS A 6 -19.07 21.16 -15.49
CA CYS A 6 -18.72 19.76 -15.58
C CYS A 6 -19.76 19.01 -16.41
N GLU A 7 -19.32 18.38 -17.50
CA GLU A 7 -20.19 17.61 -18.40
C GLU A 7 -20.63 16.26 -17.81
N ILE A 8 -20.00 15.82 -16.71
CA ILE A 8 -20.30 14.54 -16.05
C ILE A 8 -21.39 14.70 -15.00
N CYS A 9 -21.38 15.77 -14.22
CA CYS A 9 -22.30 15.98 -13.10
C CYS A 9 -23.09 17.30 -13.16
N GLY A 10 -22.82 18.16 -14.13
CA GLY A 10 -23.49 19.45 -14.29
C GLY A 10 -23.05 20.53 -13.29
N ALA A 11 -22.00 20.31 -12.50
CA ALA A 11 -21.51 21.29 -11.54
C ALA A 11 -20.89 22.51 -12.24
N GLU A 12 -21.24 23.71 -11.78
CA GLU A 12 -20.77 24.98 -12.33
C GLU A 12 -19.64 25.57 -11.49
N PHE A 13 -18.60 26.06 -12.15
CA PHE A 13 -17.40 26.64 -11.53
C PHE A 13 -17.05 27.98 -12.18
N GLU A 14 -16.64 28.93 -11.34
CA GLU A 14 -16.21 30.26 -11.80
C GLU A 14 -14.70 30.31 -12.12
N GLN A 15 -13.92 29.31 -11.68
CA GLN A 15 -12.46 29.27 -11.84
C GLN A 15 -11.99 27.93 -12.38
N LYS A 16 -11.02 27.98 -13.32
CA LYS A 16 -10.42 26.78 -13.93
C LYS A 16 -9.78 25.84 -12.90
N SER A 17 -9.06 26.39 -11.91
CA SER A 17 -8.40 25.58 -10.88
C SER A 17 -9.38 24.78 -10.01
N LEU A 18 -10.58 25.31 -9.77
CA LEU A 18 -11.63 24.60 -9.04
C LEU A 18 -12.25 23.49 -9.87
N TYR A 19 -12.48 23.77 -11.16
CA TYR A 19 -12.94 22.77 -12.12
C TYR A 19 -11.93 21.61 -12.26
N GLU A 20 -10.64 21.91 -12.44
CA GLU A 20 -9.58 20.90 -12.54
C GLU A 20 -9.46 20.07 -11.26
N ARG A 21 -9.51 20.71 -10.08
CA ARG A 21 -9.54 19.99 -8.80
C ARG A 21 -10.79 19.11 -8.68
N HIS A 22 -11.95 19.60 -9.12
CA HIS A 22 -13.19 18.84 -9.12
C HIS A 22 -13.07 17.61 -10.03
N MET A 23 -12.51 17.74 -11.23
CA MET A 23 -12.25 16.60 -12.11
C MET A 23 -11.36 15.57 -11.41
N VAL A 24 -10.23 15.96 -10.81
CA VAL A 24 -9.32 15.00 -10.16
C VAL A 24 -9.93 14.32 -8.93
N THR A 25 -10.76 15.03 -8.16
CA THR A 25 -11.29 14.54 -6.88
C THR A 25 -12.63 13.82 -7.00
N SER A 26 -13.52 14.30 -7.87
CA SER A 26 -14.90 13.80 -8.03
C SER A 26 -15.04 12.87 -9.22
N HIS A 27 -14.20 13.05 -10.25
CA HIS A 27 -14.20 12.26 -11.48
C HIS A 27 -12.77 11.82 -11.84
N PRO A 28 -12.06 11.13 -10.93
CA PRO A 28 -10.71 10.67 -11.23
C PRO A 28 -10.75 9.84 -12.52
N LYS A 29 -9.86 10.15 -13.47
CA LYS A 29 -9.67 9.29 -14.65
C LYS A 29 -9.41 7.88 -14.14
N GLN A 30 -10.27 6.94 -14.54
CA GLN A 30 -10.15 5.56 -14.09
C GLN A 30 -8.81 5.02 -14.56
N ALA A 31 -7.94 4.67 -13.61
CA ALA A 31 -6.66 4.08 -13.97
C ALA A 31 -6.91 2.75 -14.69
N VAL A 32 -6.34 2.60 -15.89
CA VAL A 32 -6.41 1.34 -16.66
C VAL A 32 -5.99 0.18 -15.78
N SER A 33 -6.80 -0.88 -15.73
CA SER A 33 -6.53 -2.09 -14.95
C SER A 33 -6.06 -3.24 -15.85
N ALA A 34 -5.54 -4.30 -15.23
CA ALA A 34 -5.20 -5.52 -15.96
C ALA A 34 -6.42 -6.12 -16.69
N ALA A 35 -7.62 -6.00 -16.11
CA ALA A 35 -8.85 -6.47 -16.70
C ALA A 35 -9.27 -5.64 -17.93
N ASP A 36 -8.98 -4.34 -17.94
CA ASP A 36 -9.23 -3.48 -19.11
C ASP A 36 -8.34 -3.89 -20.28
N ILE A 37 -7.08 -4.26 -20.01
CA ILE A 37 -6.14 -4.78 -21.03
C ILE A 37 -6.63 -6.14 -21.56
N GLU A 38 -7.06 -7.06 -20.69
CA GLU A 38 -7.61 -8.35 -21.13
C GLU A 38 -8.87 -8.18 -21.99
N LYS A 39 -9.70 -7.19 -21.66
CA LYS A 39 -10.90 -6.87 -22.43
C LYS A 39 -10.55 -6.28 -23.80
N ALA A 40 -9.58 -5.37 -23.86
CA ALA A 40 -9.10 -4.76 -25.10
C ALA A 40 -8.50 -5.82 -26.04
N LEU A 41 -7.79 -6.80 -25.47
CA LEU A 41 -7.14 -7.88 -26.22
C LEU A 41 -8.05 -9.10 -26.45
N LYS A 42 -9.34 -9.00 -26.13
CA LYS A 42 -10.29 -10.11 -26.25
C LYS A 42 -10.59 -10.40 -27.72
N GLY A 43 -10.28 -11.63 -28.15
CA GLY A 43 -10.49 -12.07 -29.54
C GLY A 43 -9.25 -11.94 -30.41
N ILE A 44 -8.13 -11.50 -29.84
CA ILE A 44 -6.82 -11.58 -30.48
C ILE A 44 -6.30 -13.02 -30.42
N GLU A 45 -5.82 -13.51 -31.56
CA GLU A 45 -5.13 -14.79 -31.65
C GLU A 45 -3.66 -14.63 -31.25
N PHE A 46 -3.25 -15.37 -30.23
CA PHE A 46 -1.87 -15.45 -29.76
C PHE A 46 -1.14 -16.65 -30.39
N PRO A 47 0.20 -16.65 -30.48
CA PRO A 47 1.13 -15.65 -29.96
C PRO A 47 1.27 -14.40 -30.84
N LYS A 48 1.54 -13.24 -30.20
CA LYS A 48 1.77 -11.95 -30.88
C LYS A 48 2.86 -11.13 -30.21
N THR A 49 3.56 -10.33 -31.01
CA THR A 49 4.55 -9.37 -30.52
C THR A 49 3.90 -8.09 -30.00
N ARG A 50 4.62 -7.32 -29.17
CA ARG A 50 4.19 -5.99 -28.70
C ARG A 50 3.65 -5.11 -29.84
N SER A 51 4.38 -5.02 -30.96
CA SER A 51 3.99 -4.20 -32.11
C SER A 51 2.67 -4.65 -32.73
N GLU A 52 2.43 -5.96 -32.81
CA GLU A 52 1.16 -6.50 -33.31
C GLU A 52 0.01 -6.32 -32.32
N LEU A 53 0.28 -6.32 -31.01
CA LEU A 53 -0.72 -5.99 -30.00
C LEU A 53 -1.14 -4.53 -30.11
N VAL A 54 -0.19 -3.62 -30.32
CA VAL A 54 -0.45 -2.19 -30.51
C VAL A 54 -1.28 -1.94 -31.77
N ASP A 55 -1.02 -2.66 -32.86
CA ASP A 55 -1.79 -2.58 -34.11
C ASP A 55 -3.20 -3.18 -33.99
N ALA A 56 -3.37 -4.20 -33.14
CA ALA A 56 -4.66 -4.84 -32.91
C ALA A 56 -5.60 -4.05 -31.98
N LEU A 57 -5.10 -3.02 -31.29
CA LEU A 57 -5.91 -2.16 -30.41
C LEU A 57 -6.69 -1.12 -31.21
N SER A 58 -7.88 -0.77 -30.72
CA SER A 58 -8.69 0.29 -31.33
C SER A 58 -8.21 1.68 -30.89
N ASP A 59 -8.38 2.68 -31.76
CA ASP A 59 -7.96 4.08 -31.49
C ASP A 59 -8.72 4.69 -30.28
N ASP A 60 -9.92 4.18 -29.97
CA ASP A 60 -10.72 4.56 -28.81
C ASP A 60 -10.06 4.22 -27.46
N GLU A 61 -9.05 3.34 -27.44
CA GLU A 61 -8.38 2.86 -26.22
C GLU A 61 -6.97 3.47 -26.06
N GLN A 62 -6.83 4.78 -26.28
CA GLN A 62 -5.54 5.48 -26.24
C GLN A 62 -4.74 5.22 -24.96
N GLU A 63 -5.39 5.17 -23.78
CA GLU A 63 -4.69 4.88 -22.52
C GLU A 63 -4.14 3.44 -22.48
N VAL A 64 -4.84 2.47 -23.05
CA VAL A 64 -4.37 1.07 -23.17
C VAL A 64 -3.24 1.00 -24.20
N TYR A 65 -3.38 1.69 -25.32
CA TYR A 65 -2.36 1.79 -26.36
C TYR A 65 -1.02 2.32 -25.81
N ASP A 66 -1.06 3.43 -25.07
CA ASP A 66 0.15 4.03 -24.48
C ASP A 66 0.85 3.08 -23.51
N ILE A 67 0.07 2.31 -22.76
CA ILE A 67 0.57 1.30 -21.82
C ILE A 67 1.20 0.12 -22.56
N VAL A 68 0.50 -0.46 -23.55
CA VAL A 68 0.99 -1.62 -24.30
C VAL A 68 2.26 -1.26 -25.08
N ARG A 69 2.38 -0.03 -25.56
CA ARG A 69 3.58 0.48 -26.21
C ARG A 69 4.82 0.50 -25.30
N GLN A 70 4.63 0.67 -23.99
CA GLN A 70 5.71 0.69 -22.99
C GLN A 70 6.15 -0.71 -22.54
N LEU A 71 5.40 -1.76 -22.90
CA LEU A 71 5.75 -3.14 -22.56
C LEU A 71 7.07 -3.56 -23.23
N SER A 72 7.72 -4.58 -22.66
CA SER A 72 8.91 -5.16 -23.27
C SER A 72 8.59 -5.73 -24.65
N ASP A 73 9.55 -5.57 -25.56
CA ASP A 73 9.46 -6.10 -26.92
C ASP A 73 9.76 -7.61 -26.87
N GLN A 74 8.72 -8.39 -26.61
CA GLN A 74 8.74 -9.85 -26.56
C GLN A 74 7.46 -10.41 -27.22
N GLU A 75 7.47 -11.71 -27.48
CA GLU A 75 6.29 -12.44 -27.93
C GLU A 75 5.45 -12.84 -26.72
N TYR A 76 4.20 -12.40 -26.71
CA TYR A 76 3.22 -12.73 -25.69
C TYR A 76 2.41 -13.93 -26.16
N ARG A 77 2.26 -14.94 -25.30
CA ARG A 77 1.54 -16.18 -25.63
C ARG A 77 0.06 -16.16 -25.31
N ASP A 78 -0.36 -15.23 -24.45
CA ASP A 78 -1.75 -15.07 -24.05
C ASP A 78 -1.99 -13.68 -23.41
N ALA A 79 -3.25 -13.28 -23.29
CA ALA A 79 -3.65 -12.00 -22.70
C ALA A 79 -3.24 -11.87 -21.23
N ALA A 80 -3.16 -12.98 -20.49
CA ALA A 80 -2.73 -12.95 -19.09
C ALA A 80 -1.21 -12.72 -18.97
N GLU A 81 -0.41 -13.10 -19.97
CA GLU A 81 1.01 -12.77 -20.07
C GLU A 81 1.21 -11.27 -20.31
N VAL A 82 0.38 -10.65 -21.15
CA VAL A 82 0.37 -9.20 -21.35
C VAL A 82 -0.04 -8.46 -20.07
N ALA A 83 -1.10 -8.93 -19.40
CA ALA A 83 -1.56 -8.37 -18.14
C ALA A 83 -0.50 -8.46 -17.02
N ARG A 84 0.28 -9.55 -16.99
CA ARG A 84 1.42 -9.72 -16.09
C ARG A 84 2.53 -8.72 -16.38
N ALA A 85 2.94 -8.60 -17.64
CA ALA A 85 3.96 -7.62 -18.05
C ALA A 85 3.53 -6.17 -17.75
N PHE A 86 2.24 -5.87 -17.89
CA PHE A 86 1.68 -4.59 -17.45
C PHE A 86 1.80 -4.38 -15.93
N GLY A 87 1.47 -5.40 -15.13
CA GLY A 87 1.65 -5.36 -13.69
C GLY A 87 3.11 -5.08 -13.31
N GLU A 88 4.06 -5.69 -14.02
CA GLU A 88 5.49 -5.48 -13.83
C GLU A 88 5.92 -4.04 -14.18
N LEU A 89 5.43 -3.46 -15.29
CA LEU A 89 5.70 -2.05 -15.62
C LEU A 89 5.30 -1.10 -14.49
N ARG A 90 4.11 -1.30 -13.90
CA ARG A 90 3.66 -0.46 -12.77
C ARG A 90 4.51 -0.63 -11.51
N THR A 91 5.12 -1.79 -11.31
CA THR A 91 6.05 -1.99 -10.19
C THR A 91 7.39 -1.28 -10.37
N HIS A 92 7.73 -0.87 -11.60
CA HIS A 92 8.97 -0.17 -11.90
C HIS A 92 8.85 1.37 -11.93
N GLU A 93 7.65 1.94 -12.13
CA GLU A 93 7.48 3.41 -12.28
C GLU A 93 6.73 4.14 -11.16
N ASP A 94 6.14 3.47 -10.17
CA ASP A 94 5.69 4.17 -8.96
C ASP A 94 5.67 3.21 -7.78
N VAL A 95 6.85 2.94 -7.22
CA VAL A 95 6.90 2.66 -5.79
C VAL A 95 7.17 4.00 -5.14
N PRO A 96 6.16 4.70 -4.58
CA PRO A 96 6.47 5.76 -3.64
C PRO A 96 7.32 5.10 -2.56
N HIS A 97 8.58 5.51 -2.47
CA HIS A 97 9.56 5.02 -1.48
C HIS A 97 9.10 5.23 -0.02
N ASN A 98 7.89 5.75 0.18
CA ASN A 98 7.19 5.88 1.44
C ASN A 98 5.96 4.95 1.52
N GLN A 99 6.10 3.68 1.11
CA GLN A 99 5.14 2.66 1.52
C GLN A 99 5.48 2.26 2.98
N PRO A 100 4.63 2.60 3.97
CA PRO A 100 4.94 2.36 5.39
C PRO A 100 5.15 0.88 5.72
N SER A 101 4.71 -0.02 4.84
CA SER A 101 4.78 -1.47 5.01
C SER A 101 6.19 -2.07 4.89
N LYS A 102 7.15 -1.46 4.16
CA LYS A 102 8.53 -1.99 4.05
C LYS A 102 9.51 -1.36 5.05
N THR A 103 9.37 -0.07 5.36
CA THR A 103 10.19 0.59 6.39
C THR A 103 9.85 0.09 7.78
N GLY A 104 8.57 -0.22 8.04
CA GLY A 104 8.15 -0.92 9.25
C GLY A 104 8.72 -2.33 9.33
N GLY A 105 8.72 -3.10 8.23
CA GLY A 105 9.18 -4.50 8.21
C GLY A 105 10.66 -4.69 8.57
N GLN A 106 11.56 -3.83 8.08
CA GLN A 106 12.99 -3.97 8.37
C GLN A 106 13.39 -3.44 9.76
N ARG A 107 12.74 -2.38 10.27
CA ARG A 107 12.94 -1.93 11.67
C ARG A 107 12.26 -2.85 12.69
N ALA A 108 11.12 -3.45 12.34
CA ALA A 108 10.42 -4.44 13.17
C ALA A 108 11.15 -5.80 13.29
N MET A 109 12.15 -6.06 12.44
CA MET A 109 13.02 -7.24 12.58
C MET A 109 14.14 -7.05 13.61
N GLN A 110 14.42 -5.82 14.05
CA GLN A 110 15.55 -5.52 14.95
C GLN A 110 15.14 -5.16 16.38
N ALA A 111 13.89 -4.76 16.60
CA ALA A 111 13.35 -4.46 17.93
C ALA A 111 12.29 -5.50 18.34
N PRO A 112 12.24 -5.93 19.61
CA PRO A 112 11.18 -6.82 20.09
C PRO A 112 9.81 -6.15 19.87
N SER A 113 8.94 -6.83 19.12
CA SER A 113 7.67 -6.28 18.66
C SER A 113 6.61 -6.22 19.77
N ALA A 114 5.59 -5.37 19.60
CA ALA A 114 4.45 -5.32 20.52
C ALA A 114 3.76 -6.69 20.69
N ALA A 115 3.71 -7.50 19.62
CA ALA A 115 3.19 -8.86 19.68
C ALA A 115 4.03 -9.78 20.57
N ARG A 116 5.36 -9.60 20.58
CA ARG A 116 6.26 -10.36 21.43
C ARG A 116 6.05 -10.05 22.91
N PHE A 117 5.87 -8.78 23.27
CA PHE A 117 5.50 -8.39 24.63
C PHE A 117 4.09 -8.85 25.02
N ALA A 118 3.14 -8.87 24.08
CA ALA A 118 1.81 -9.42 24.34
C ALA A 118 1.88 -10.88 24.81
N SER A 119 2.71 -11.70 24.16
CA SER A 119 2.94 -13.09 24.58
C SER A 119 3.67 -13.22 25.93
N LEU A 120 4.55 -12.28 26.28
CA LEU A 120 5.27 -12.30 27.57
C LEU A 120 4.37 -11.96 28.76
N PHE A 121 3.30 -11.19 28.52
CA PHE A 121 2.35 -10.77 29.53
C PHE A 121 1.00 -11.48 29.41
N ASP A 122 0.94 -12.56 28.65
CA ASP A 122 -0.25 -13.42 28.61
C ASP A 122 -0.55 -13.96 30.02
N GLY A 123 -1.78 -13.75 30.48
CA GLY A 123 -2.21 -14.13 31.83
C GLY A 123 -1.87 -13.13 32.94
N ILE A 124 -1.26 -11.97 32.66
CA ILE A 124 -1.08 -10.93 33.67
C ILE A 124 -2.42 -10.25 34.01
N SER A 125 -2.63 -9.95 35.28
CA SER A 125 -3.79 -9.16 35.73
C SER A 125 -3.40 -7.69 35.80
N PHE A 126 -4.20 -6.84 35.15
CA PHE A 126 -4.05 -5.39 35.24
C PHE A 126 -4.92 -4.82 36.38
N PRO A 127 -4.50 -3.72 37.05
CA PRO A 127 -3.33 -2.90 36.77
C PRO A 127 -2.01 -3.54 37.24
N ALA A 128 -0.97 -3.44 36.41
CA ALA A 128 0.36 -4.00 36.68
C ALA A 128 1.42 -2.90 36.75
N THR A 129 2.40 -3.04 37.65
CA THR A 129 3.56 -2.13 37.71
C THR A 129 4.70 -2.62 36.82
N ARG A 130 5.63 -1.72 36.48
CA ARG A 130 6.86 -2.07 35.75
C ARG A 130 7.61 -3.24 36.40
N GLU A 131 7.74 -3.25 37.72
CA GLU A 131 8.42 -4.34 38.44
C GLU A 131 7.67 -5.68 38.31
N GLN A 132 6.33 -5.66 38.30
CA GLN A 132 5.52 -6.85 38.07
C GLN A 132 5.66 -7.37 36.64
N LEU A 133 5.72 -6.46 35.64
CA LEU A 133 5.99 -6.82 34.25
C LEU A 133 7.38 -7.47 34.11
N ILE A 134 8.42 -6.87 34.71
CA ILE A 134 9.78 -7.42 34.69
C ILE A 134 9.80 -8.81 35.37
N ASN A 135 9.19 -8.96 36.55
CA ASN A 135 9.16 -10.25 37.25
C ASN A 135 8.42 -11.33 36.46
N HIS A 136 7.30 -10.98 35.80
CA HIS A 136 6.54 -11.90 34.97
C HIS A 136 7.30 -12.33 33.72
N ALA A 137 7.93 -11.36 33.05
CA ALA A 137 8.69 -11.59 31.82
C ALA A 137 10.07 -12.24 32.07
N TYR A 138 10.64 -12.14 33.28
CA TYR A 138 12.03 -12.54 33.60
C TYR A 138 12.41 -13.94 33.12
N ARG A 139 11.49 -14.92 33.18
CA ARG A 139 11.77 -16.31 32.78
C ARG A 139 11.70 -16.56 31.27
N ASN A 140 10.95 -15.74 30.53
CA ASN A 140 10.62 -15.98 29.12
C ASN A 140 11.12 -14.89 28.18
N ALA A 141 11.70 -13.81 28.73
CA ALA A 141 12.22 -12.68 27.99
C ALA A 141 13.75 -12.76 27.83
N SER A 142 14.23 -12.22 26.71
CA SER A 142 15.65 -12.03 26.41
C SER A 142 16.21 -10.81 27.15
N GLU A 143 17.53 -10.71 27.27
CA GLU A 143 18.21 -9.59 27.93
C GLU A 143 17.84 -8.23 27.33
N GLN A 144 17.64 -8.18 26.00
CA GLN A 144 17.19 -6.98 25.28
C GLN A 144 15.77 -6.55 25.69
N GLU A 145 14.85 -7.52 25.87
CA GLU A 145 13.47 -7.26 26.28
C GLU A 145 13.42 -6.77 27.74
N ILE A 146 14.26 -7.33 28.62
CA ILE A 146 14.39 -6.87 30.01
C ILE A 146 15.02 -5.48 30.11
N GLN A 147 16.04 -5.17 29.29
CA GLN A 147 16.63 -3.83 29.21
C GLN A 147 15.58 -2.79 28.80
N LEU A 148 14.75 -3.12 27.82
CA LEU A 148 13.68 -2.25 27.33
C LEU A 148 12.61 -2.01 28.40
N LEU A 149 12.20 -3.06 29.14
CA LEU A 149 11.28 -2.92 30.27
C LEU A 149 11.84 -2.09 31.43
N LYS A 150 13.16 -2.01 31.61
CA LYS A 150 13.78 -1.13 32.61
C LYS A 150 13.69 0.35 32.22
N GLN A 151 13.58 0.65 30.92
CA GLN A 151 13.44 2.02 30.42
C GLN A 151 12.00 2.55 30.53
N PHE A 152 11.04 1.68 30.81
CA PHE A 152 9.66 2.08 31.03
C PHE A 152 9.52 3.01 32.23
N SER A 153 8.56 3.92 32.14
CA SER A 153 8.20 4.81 33.23
C SER A 153 7.60 4.04 34.40
N ASP A 154 7.84 4.50 35.62
CA ASP A 154 7.30 3.85 36.82
C ASP A 154 5.84 4.30 37.05
N HIS A 155 4.90 3.65 36.36
CA HIS A 155 3.47 3.87 36.56
C HIS A 155 2.66 2.56 36.47
N HIS A 156 1.37 2.66 36.75
CA HIS A 156 0.44 1.53 36.68
C HIS A 156 -0.11 1.40 35.26
N TYR A 157 0.23 0.31 34.60
CA TYR A 157 -0.33 -0.09 33.32
C TYR A 157 -1.70 -0.70 33.58
N HIS A 158 -2.75 -0.20 32.93
CA HIS A 158 -4.11 -0.71 33.08
C HIS A 158 -4.50 -1.68 31.97
N SER A 159 -3.71 -1.75 30.90
CA SER A 159 -3.98 -2.64 29.78
C SER A 159 -2.75 -2.90 28.92
N MET A 160 -2.86 -3.89 28.02
CA MET A 160 -1.88 -4.12 26.95
C MET A 160 -1.69 -2.91 26.03
N ALA A 161 -2.73 -2.06 25.90
CA ALA A 161 -2.64 -0.85 25.09
C ALA A 161 -1.65 0.17 25.71
N ASP A 162 -1.64 0.28 27.03
CA ASP A 162 -0.73 1.18 27.76
C ASP A 162 0.73 0.72 27.58
N ILE A 163 0.98 -0.58 27.68
CA ILE A 163 2.30 -1.19 27.41
C ILE A 163 2.73 -0.92 25.96
N THR A 164 1.83 -1.13 25.00
CA THR A 164 2.11 -0.88 23.58
C THR A 164 2.38 0.59 23.30
N HIS A 165 1.72 1.49 24.02
CA HIS A 165 1.96 2.93 23.92
C HIS A 165 3.36 3.29 24.43
N GLU A 166 3.76 2.77 25.59
CA GLU A 166 5.11 2.98 26.12
C GLU A 166 6.19 2.41 25.20
N LEU A 167 5.98 1.22 24.61
CA LEU A 167 6.91 0.64 23.64
C LEU A 167 7.20 1.59 22.46
N LYS A 168 6.22 2.40 22.06
CA LYS A 168 6.40 3.41 21.00
C LYS A 168 7.09 4.68 21.50
N GLN A 169 7.11 4.93 22.80
CA GLN A 169 7.79 6.09 23.39
C GLN A 169 9.25 5.81 23.69
N VAL A 170 9.59 4.57 24.07
CA VAL A 170 10.98 4.18 24.40
C VAL A 170 11.80 3.72 23.19
N ASN A 171 11.16 3.48 22.04
CA ASN A 171 11.78 2.99 20.80
C ASN A 171 11.72 4.02 19.68
#